data_AF-A0A0G0TSI2-F1
#
_entry.id   AF-A0A0G0TSI2-F1
#
_cell.length_a   1.000
_cell.length_b   1.000
_cell.length_c   1.000
_cell.angle_alpha   90.00
_cell.angle_beta   90.00
_cell.angle_gamma   90.00
#
_symmetry.space_group_name_H-M   'P 1'
#
loop_
_entity.id
_entity.type
_entity.pdbx_description
1 polymer ?
#
loop_
_entity_poly.entity_id
_entity_poly.type
_entity_poly.pdbx_seq_one_letter_code
_entity_poly.pdbx_strand_id
1 'polypeptide(L)'
;MLKSFATFRTESIIGAIFLALLSGFLIGFLFIQMKNLESDTLIIESNTGVAKNVSPLEMSLIDDWIIDYGIKIPGDKRYDYVFDKYPQKPWLGSNKK
;
A
#
# COMPACT_ATOMS: atom_id res chain seq x y z
N MET A 1 -10.16 -10.76 -54.22
CA MET A 1 -11.29 -9.81 -54.35
C MET A 1 -10.90 -8.51 -53.67
N LEU A 2 -10.88 -7.38 -54.38
CA LEU A 2 -10.76 -6.07 -53.73
C LEU A 2 -12.05 -5.79 -52.96
N LYS A 3 -11.93 -5.44 -51.68
CA LYS A 3 -13.09 -4.97 -50.89
C LYS A 3 -13.63 -3.67 -51.50
N SER A 4 -14.95 -3.55 -51.54
CA SER A 4 -15.63 -2.32 -51.95
C SER A 4 -15.22 -1.16 -51.04
N PHE A 5 -15.06 0.04 -51.61
CA PHE A 5 -14.75 1.26 -50.85
C PHE A 5 -15.77 1.53 -49.74
N ALA A 6 -17.04 1.19 -49.98
CA ALA A 6 -18.09 1.29 -48.97
C ALA A 6 -17.80 0.38 -47.78
N THR A 7 -17.39 -0.89 -48.02
CA THR A 7 -17.03 -1.85 -46.97
C THR A 7 -15.86 -1.38 -46.12
N PHE A 8 -14.82 -0.79 -46.74
CA PHE A 8 -13.69 -0.24 -46.02
C PHE A 8 -14.10 0.91 -45.08
N ARG A 9 -14.99 1.79 -45.55
CA ARG A 9 -15.51 2.89 -44.75
C ARG A 9 -16.33 2.40 -43.56
N THR A 10 -17.19 1.40 -43.75
CA THR A 10 -18.01 0.84 -42.67
C THR A 10 -17.15 0.13 -41.63
N GLU A 11 -16.17 -0.67 -42.05
CA GLU A 11 -15.22 -1.36 -41.17
C GLU A 11 -14.39 -0.36 -40.34
N SER A 12 -13.94 0.74 -40.96
CA SER A 12 -13.19 1.80 -40.27
C SER A 12 -14.03 2.52 -39.21
N ILE A 13 -15.30 2.83 -39.50
CA ILE A 13 -16.22 3.47 -38.54
C ILE A 13 -16.52 2.53 -37.38
N ILE A 14 -16.82 1.26 -37.66
CA ILE A 14 -17.07 0.25 -36.62
C ILE A 14 -15.83 0.10 -35.73
N GLY A 15 -14.63 0.03 -36.31
CA GLY A 15 -13.37 -0.09 -35.58
C GLY A 15 -13.10 1.14 -34.69
N ALA A 16 -13.36 2.34 -35.21
CA ALA A 16 -13.24 3.57 -34.43
C ALA A 16 -14.20 3.60 -33.23
N ILE A 17 -15.45 3.14 -33.41
CA ILE A 17 -16.43 3.03 -32.31
C ILE A 17 -15.93 2.05 -31.23
N PHE A 18 -15.42 0.88 -31.62
CA PHE A 18 -14.87 -0.09 -30.67
C PHE A 18 -13.68 0.47 -29.90
N LEU A 19 -12.75 1.15 -30.57
CA LEU A 19 -11.60 1.77 -29.92
C LEU A 19 -12.01 2.89 -28.97
N ALA A 20 -13.01 3.71 -29.34
CA ALA A 20 -13.53 4.76 -28.47
C ALA A 20 -14.19 4.18 -27.21
N LEU A 21 -15.01 3.15 -27.35
CA LEU A 21 -15.64 2.46 -26.22
C LEU A 21 -14.60 1.78 -25.32
N LEU A 22 -13.61 1.11 -25.91
CA LEU A 22 -12.53 0.46 -25.16
C LEU A 22 -11.71 1.48 -24.37
N SER A 23 -11.34 2.60 -25.02
CA SER A 23 -10.60 3.68 -24.36
C SER A 23 -11.40 4.29 -23.21
N GLY A 24 -12.68 4.59 -23.43
CA GLY A 24 -13.56 5.11 -22.37
C GLY A 24 -13.70 4.14 -21.19
N PHE A 25 -13.83 2.84 -21.47
CA PHE A 25 -13.86 1.80 -20.43
C PHE A 25 -12.56 1.75 -19.62
N LEU A 26 -11.40 1.73 -20.27
CA LEU A 26 -10.10 1.67 -19.59
C LEU A 26 -9.86 2.92 -18.73
N ILE A 27 -10.22 4.10 -19.22
CA ILE A 27 -10.12 5.34 -18.45
C ILE A 27 -11.02 5.25 -17.22
N GLY A 28 -12.30 4.89 -17.38
CA GLY A 28 -13.23 4.74 -16.27
C GLY A 28 -12.75 3.73 -15.22
N PHE A 29 -12.21 2.59 -15.67
CA PHE A 29 -11.62 1.58 -14.82
C PHE A 29 -10.43 2.13 -14.02
N LEU A 30 -9.51 2.85 -14.65
CA LEU A 30 -8.37 3.48 -13.97
C LEU A 30 -8.83 4.48 -12.89
N PHE A 31 -9.84 5.31 -13.17
CA PHE A 31 -10.39 6.24 -12.18
C PHE A 31 -11.00 5.52 -10.97
N ILE A 32 -11.69 4.39 -11.17
CA ILE A 32 -12.23 3.58 -10.07
C ILE A 32 -11.09 3.01 -9.22
N GLN A 33 -10.06 2.45 -9.87
CA GLN A 33 -8.90 1.90 -9.16
C GLN A 33 -8.14 2.96 -8.38
N MET A 34 -7.99 4.17 -8.92
CA MET A 34 -7.36 5.29 -8.20
C MET A 34 -8.15 5.69 -6.95
N LYS A 35 -9.48 5.75 -7.02
CA LYS A 35 -10.33 6.04 -5.85
C LYS A 35 -10.26 4.94 -4.80
N ASN A 36 -10.23 3.68 -5.23
CA ASN A 36 -10.08 2.55 -4.32
C ASN A 36 -8.70 2.56 -3.66
N LEU A 37 -7.64 2.87 -4.41
CA LEU A 37 -6.30 3.01 -3.86
C LEU A 37 -6.23 4.14 -2.82
N GLU A 38 -6.83 5.30 -3.10
CA GLU A 38 -6.89 6.40 -2.13
C GLU A 38 -7.63 5.98 -0.85
N SER A 39 -8.78 5.32 -0.99
CA SER A 39 -9.53 4.77 0.15
C SER A 39 -8.72 3.75 0.94
N ASP A 40 -8.05 2.81 0.27
CA ASP A 40 -7.24 1.79 0.92
C ASP A 40 -6.02 2.41 1.62
N THR A 41 -5.39 3.42 1.01
CA THR A 41 -4.28 4.16 1.64
C THR A 41 -4.74 4.95 2.85
N LEU A 42 -5.94 5.56 2.81
CA LEU A 42 -6.51 6.30 3.93
C LEU A 42 -6.89 5.36 5.08
N ILE A 43 -7.42 4.18 4.78
CA ILE A 43 -7.70 3.14 5.78
C ILE A 43 -6.39 2.65 6.41
N ILE A 44 -5.35 2.40 5.62
CA ILE A 44 -4.01 2.03 6.12
C ILE A 44 -3.40 3.16 6.96
N GLU A 45 -3.55 4.42 6.56
CA GLU A 45 -3.05 5.58 7.33
C GLU A 45 -3.81 5.75 8.65
N SER A 46 -5.13 5.58 8.65
CA SER A 46 -5.96 5.67 9.86
C SER A 46 -5.65 4.56 10.87
N ASN A 47 -5.19 3.39 10.39
CA ASN A 47 -4.73 2.28 11.24
C ASN A 47 -3.25 2.38 11.67
N THR A 48 -2.51 3.39 11.22
CA THR A 48 -1.06 3.53 11.46
C THR A 48 -0.70 4.83 12.20
N GLY A 49 -1.52 5.19 13.19
CA GLY A 49 -1.15 6.20 14.18
C GLY A 49 0.19 5.86 14.85
N VAL A 50 1.24 6.56 14.42
CA VAL A 50 2.55 6.77 15.05
C VAL A 50 3.62 5.65 14.97
N ALA A 51 3.27 4.36 14.87
CA ALA A 51 4.29 3.29 14.64
C ALA A 51 4.76 3.18 13.16
N LYS A 52 4.79 4.30 12.44
CA LYS A 52 5.11 4.43 11.01
C LYS A 52 6.58 3.99 10.80
N ASN A 53 6.79 2.89 10.08
CA ASN A 53 8.09 2.32 9.61
C ASN A 53 8.72 1.19 10.43
N VAL A 54 8.00 0.57 11.36
CA VAL A 54 8.52 -0.61 12.07
C VAL A 54 7.98 -1.85 11.39
N SER A 55 8.87 -2.70 10.85
CA SER A 55 8.47 -3.99 10.29
C SER A 55 7.77 -4.83 11.36
N PRO A 56 6.76 -5.66 11.03
CA PRO A 56 6.17 -6.61 11.98
C PRO A 56 7.22 -7.47 12.69
N LEU A 57 8.32 -7.79 12.00
CA LEU A 57 9.47 -8.48 12.58
C LEU A 57 10.18 -7.64 13.66
N GLU A 58 10.37 -6.35 13.41
CA GLU A 58 11.02 -5.43 14.37
C GLU A 58 10.13 -5.20 15.59
N MET A 59 8.79 -5.16 15.41
CA MET A 59 7.85 -5.12 16.53
C MET A 59 7.98 -6.36 17.44
N SER A 60 8.06 -7.55 16.83
CA SER A 60 8.26 -8.80 17.59
C SER A 60 9.58 -8.81 18.37
N LEU A 61 10.66 -8.31 17.76
CA LEU A 61 11.96 -8.22 18.44
C LEU A 61 11.95 -7.22 19.60
N ILE A 62 11.24 -6.10 19.43
CA ILE A 62 11.02 -5.12 20.49
C ILE A 62 10.21 -5.76 21.62
N ASP A 63 9.16 -6.51 21.30
CA ASP A 63 8.32 -7.19 22.28
C ASP A 63 9.10 -8.21 23.12
N ASP A 64 9.86 -9.08 22.46
CA ASP A 64 10.73 -10.06 23.12
C ASP A 64 11.75 -9.37 24.02
N TRP A 65 12.39 -8.31 23.52
CA TRP A 65 13.37 -7.55 24.30
C TRP A 65 12.76 -6.83 25.52
N ILE A 66 11.56 -6.27 25.39
CA ILE A 66 10.84 -5.65 26.52
C ILE A 66 10.53 -6.68 27.60
N ILE A 67 10.12 -7.88 27.20
CA ILE A 67 9.81 -8.99 28.10
C ILE A 67 11.09 -9.48 28.80
N ASP A 68 12.14 -9.76 28.04
CA ASP A 68 13.42 -10.27 28.54
C ASP A 68 14.09 -9.33 29.55
N TYR A 69 13.98 -8.01 29.33
CA TYR A 69 14.60 -6.99 30.18
C TYR A 69 13.62 -6.28 31.14
N GLY A 70 12.35 -6.71 31.18
CA GLY A 70 11.33 -6.22 32.13
C GLY A 70 11.05 -4.71 32.02
N ILE A 71 11.05 -4.16 30.81
CA ILE A 71 10.96 -2.70 30.60
C ILE A 71 9.52 -2.23 30.79
N LYS A 72 9.31 -1.33 31.76
CA LYS A 72 7.99 -0.71 31.99
C LYS A 72 7.76 0.41 30.98
N ILE A 73 6.76 0.24 30.13
CA ILE A 73 6.38 1.23 29.11
C ILE A 73 5.01 1.83 29.45
N PRO A 74 4.87 3.16 29.44
CA PRO A 74 3.59 3.80 29.70
C PRO A 74 2.62 3.67 28.51
N GLY A 75 1.53 2.92 28.72
CA GLY A 75 0.27 3.01 27.95
C GLY A 75 0.33 2.76 26.44
N ASP A 76 -0.62 3.36 25.73
CA ASP A 76 -1.01 3.08 24.33
C ASP A 76 0.04 3.46 23.26
N LYS A 77 1.18 4.03 23.67
CA LYS A 77 2.28 4.45 22.77
C LYS A 77 3.54 3.61 22.97
N ARG A 78 3.33 2.29 23.04
CA ARG A 78 4.37 1.34 23.44
C ARG A 78 5.62 1.44 22.57
N TYR A 79 5.45 1.48 21.25
CA TYR A 79 6.56 1.51 20.30
C TYR A 79 7.20 2.90 20.23
N ASP A 80 6.42 3.98 20.16
CA ASP A 80 6.95 5.34 20.11
C ASP A 80 7.85 5.64 21.31
N TYR A 81 7.44 5.22 22.50
CA TYR A 81 8.23 5.34 23.72
C TYR A 81 9.57 4.60 23.61
N VAL A 82 9.57 3.42 23.01
CA VAL A 82 10.77 2.61 22.83
C VAL A 82 11.71 3.27 21.82
N PHE A 83 11.21 3.82 20.72
CA PHE A 83 12.03 4.52 19.74
C PHE A 83 12.61 5.83 20.27
N ASP A 84 11.86 6.58 21.07
CA ASP A 84 12.33 7.82 21.69
C ASP A 84 13.40 7.54 22.76
N LYS A 85 13.19 6.54 23.61
CA LYS A 85 14.07 6.23 24.74
C LYS A 85 15.29 5.38 24.36
N TYR A 86 15.19 4.58 23.31
CA TYR A 86 16.23 3.64 22.89
C TYR A 86 16.56 3.77 21.39
N PRO A 87 17.06 4.95 20.95
CA PRO A 87 17.37 5.21 19.54
C PRO A 87 18.46 4.30 18.97
N GLN A 88 19.31 3.73 19.83
CA GLN A 88 20.37 2.78 19.47
C GLN A 88 19.86 1.39 19.08
N LYS A 89 18.54 1.14 19.16
CA LYS A 89 17.87 -0.12 18.78
C LYS A 89 18.51 -1.38 19.40
N PRO A 90 18.55 -1.49 20.74
CA PRO A 90 19.21 -2.59 21.45
C PRO A 90 18.67 -3.98 21.11
N TRP A 91 17.41 -4.10 20.68
CA TRP A 91 16.79 -5.36 20.24
C TRP A 91 17.38 -5.93 18.93
N LEU A 92 18.09 -5.11 18.13
CA LEU A 92 18.80 -5.57 16.94
C LEU A 92 20.19 -6.15 17.27
N GLY A 93 20.73 -5.83 18.45
CA GLY A 93 21.99 -6.36 18.94
C GLY A 93 21.79 -7.74 19.54
N SER A 94 22.16 -8.78 18.79
CA SER A 94 22.28 -10.14 19.28
C SER A 94 23.25 -10.19 20.47
N ASN A 95 22.71 -10.06 21.68
CA ASN A 95 23.33 -10.54 22.91
C ASN A 95 22.25 -11.31 23.69
N LYS A 96 21.82 -12.42 23.10
CA LYS A 96 21.31 -13.55 23.88
C LYS A 96 22.52 -14.13 24.62
N LYS A 97 22.63 -13.86 25.92
CA LYS A 97 23.43 -14.70 26.81
C LYS A 97 22.63 -15.93 27.19
#